data_AF-D2VFM0-F1
#
_entry.id   AF-D2VFM0-F1
#
_cell.length_a   1.000
_cell.length_b   1.000
_cell.length_c   1.000
_cell.angle_alpha   90.00
_cell.angle_beta   90.00
_cell.angle_gamma   90.00
#
_symmetry.space_group_name_H-M   'P 1'
#
loop_
_entity.id
_entity.type
_entity.pdbx_description
1 polymer ?
#
loop_
_entity_poly.entity_id
_entity_poly.type
_entity_poly.pdbx_seq_one_letter_code
_entity_poly.pdbx_strand_id
1 'polypeptide(L)'
;MVQPAEGDVFECPNGLSLRPGGHTLGHILAHYKKKVGLILIPEGVAIPDDLVLIHEHTDHYSLQTSVPCTEDELNAKLNHFFETTPNIQKVPLEAYLEQFPLMKIKF
;
A
#
# COMPACT_ATOMS: atom_id res chain seq x y z
N MET A 1 -12.32 -14.96 7.22
CA MET A 1 -12.03 -15.32 5.81
C MET A 1 -12.16 -14.05 5.01
N VAL A 2 -11.09 -13.65 4.33
CA VAL A 2 -11.07 -12.50 3.41
C VAL A 2 -11.58 -13.02 2.07
N GLN A 3 -12.65 -12.41 1.56
CA GLN A 3 -13.17 -12.74 0.24
C GLN A 3 -12.44 -11.90 -0.82
N PRO A 4 -12.32 -12.40 -2.06
CA PRO A 4 -11.97 -11.55 -3.18
C PRO A 4 -12.93 -10.36 -3.22
N ALA A 5 -12.44 -9.17 -3.56
CA ALA A 5 -13.37 -8.14 -4.01
C ALA A 5 -14.03 -8.64 -5.30
N GLU A 6 -15.34 -8.82 -5.28
CA GLU A 6 -16.11 -9.13 -6.47
C GLU A 6 -16.36 -7.83 -7.25
N GLY A 7 -15.70 -7.67 -8.41
CA GLY A 7 -15.86 -6.48 -9.25
C GLY A 7 -15.17 -5.24 -8.69
N ASP A 8 -15.76 -4.06 -8.89
CA ASP A 8 -15.19 -2.75 -8.52
C ASP A 8 -15.59 -2.30 -7.10
N VAL A 9 -16.01 -3.22 -6.23
CA VAL A 9 -16.58 -2.90 -4.90
C VAL A 9 -15.60 -3.26 -3.80
N PHE A 10 -15.21 -2.25 -3.01
CA PHE A 10 -14.37 -2.41 -1.84
C PHE A 10 -15.18 -2.95 -0.64
N GLU A 11 -14.84 -4.14 -0.15
CA GLU A 11 -15.36 -4.69 1.10
C GLU A 11 -14.31 -4.60 2.21
N CYS A 12 -14.74 -4.26 3.44
CA CYS A 12 -13.84 -4.07 4.59
C CYS A 12 -14.04 -5.19 5.61
N PRO A 13 -12.99 -5.69 6.29
CA PRO A 13 -11.59 -5.29 6.15
C PRO A 13 -10.85 -6.13 5.10
N ASN A 14 -10.66 -5.62 3.88
CA ASN A 14 -9.91 -6.33 2.84
C ASN A 14 -8.70 -5.51 2.37
N GLY A 15 -7.51 -5.99 2.70
CA GLY A 15 -6.27 -5.58 2.05
C GLY A 15 -5.42 -4.53 2.74
N LEU A 16 -4.38 -4.13 2.03
CA LEU A 16 -3.37 -3.17 2.44
C LEU A 16 -3.61 -1.83 1.74
N SER A 17 -3.79 -0.77 2.53
CA SER A 17 -3.92 0.59 2.00
C SER A 17 -2.64 1.07 1.33
N LEU A 18 -2.76 1.57 0.12
CA LEU A 18 -1.71 2.12 -0.73
C LEU A 18 -2.10 3.52 -1.19
N ARG A 19 -1.09 4.38 -1.37
CA ARG A 19 -1.26 5.72 -1.93
C ARG A 19 -0.07 6.07 -2.83
N PRO A 20 -0.27 6.78 -3.94
CA PRO A 20 0.81 7.40 -4.68
C PRO A 20 1.62 8.36 -3.82
N GLY A 21 2.91 8.52 -4.14
CA GLY A 21 3.75 9.57 -3.57
C GLY A 21 3.24 10.95 -3.99
N GLY A 22 2.53 11.63 -3.09
CA GLY A 22 1.88 12.90 -3.42
C GLY A 22 1.43 13.69 -2.19
N HIS A 23 0.65 14.74 -2.41
CA HIS A 23 0.23 15.68 -1.38
C HIS A 23 -0.52 15.02 -0.21
N THR A 24 -1.47 14.11 -0.49
CA THR A 24 -2.25 13.44 0.55
C THR A 24 -1.39 12.55 1.41
N LEU A 25 -0.51 11.72 0.81
CA LEU A 25 0.42 10.89 1.56
C LEU A 25 1.33 11.78 2.42
N GLY A 26 1.88 12.85 1.86
CA GLY A 26 2.70 13.81 2.61
C GLY A 26 1.96 14.41 3.80
N HIS A 27 0.69 14.78 3.63
CA HIS A 27 -0.17 15.29 4.71
C HIS A 27 -0.42 14.23 5.79
N ILE A 28 -0.70 12.98 5.40
CA ILE A 28 -0.89 11.86 6.34
C ILE A 28 0.38 11.64 7.16
N LEU A 29 1.54 11.54 6.49
CA LEU A 29 2.83 11.30 7.13
C LEU A 29 3.22 12.45 8.07
N ALA A 30 2.92 13.70 7.71
CA ALA A 30 3.18 14.86 8.56
C ALA A 30 2.40 14.84 9.89
N HIS A 31 1.21 14.23 9.91
CA HIS A 31 0.34 14.17 11.09
C HIS A 31 0.39 12.81 11.80
N TYR A 32 1.15 11.84 11.28
CA TYR A 32 1.24 10.51 11.86
C TYR A 32 2.13 10.53 13.10
N LYS A 33 1.53 10.24 14.28
CA LYS A 33 2.23 10.36 15.57
C LYS A 33 3.01 9.11 16.00
N LYS A 34 2.81 7.99 15.30
CA LYS A 34 3.44 6.70 15.62
C LYS A 34 4.60 6.43 14.66
N LYS A 35 5.58 5.65 15.12
CA LYS A 35 6.63 5.13 14.23
C LYS A 35 5.98 4.32 13.11
N VAL A 36 6.27 4.69 11.87
CA VAL A 36 5.70 4.06 10.67
C VAL A 36 6.86 3.64 9.75
N GLY A 37 6.74 2.44 9.19
CA GLY A 37 7.56 1.99 8.07
C GLY A 37 6.74 2.12 6.78
N LEU A 38 7.39 2.50 5.69
CA LEU A 38 6.78 2.58 4.38
C LEU A 38 7.29 1.43 3.49
N ILE A 39 6.39 0.92 2.66
CA ILE A 39 6.73 0.00 1.56
C ILE A 39 6.59 0.81 0.28
N LEU A 40 7.71 1.04 -0.40
CA LEU A 40 7.75 1.76 -1.67
C LEU A 40 7.65 0.75 -2.80
N ILE A 41 6.57 0.84 -3.57
CA ILE A 41 6.32 0.01 -4.74
C ILE A 41 6.55 0.89 -5.98
N PRO A 42 7.59 0.65 -6.78
CA PRO A 42 7.80 1.43 -8.00
C PRO A 42 6.72 1.16 -9.05
N GLU A 43 6.51 2.13 -9.94
CA GLU A 43 5.64 1.96 -11.09
C GLU A 43 6.12 0.81 -11.99
N GLY A 44 5.18 0.07 -12.57
CA GLY A 44 5.47 -1.05 -13.47
C GLY A 44 5.74 -2.38 -12.77
N VAL A 45 5.65 -2.43 -11.43
CA VAL A 45 5.65 -3.71 -10.69
C VAL A 45 4.40 -4.51 -11.04
N ALA A 46 4.61 -5.74 -11.51
CA ALA A 46 3.53 -6.69 -11.74
C ALA A 46 2.95 -7.16 -10.39
N ILE A 47 1.64 -7.04 -10.24
CA ILE A 47 0.91 -7.60 -9.09
C ILE A 47 0.74 -9.10 -9.31
N PRO A 48 1.01 -9.97 -8.32
CA PRO A 48 0.75 -11.40 -8.41
C PRO A 48 -0.71 -11.72 -8.76
N ASP A 49 -0.94 -12.79 -9.51
CA ASP A 49 -2.29 -13.18 -9.99
C ASP A 49 -3.30 -13.43 -8.84
N ASP A 50 -2.80 -13.78 -7.65
CA ASP A 50 -3.61 -14.04 -6.45
C ASP A 50 -3.85 -12.79 -5.57
N LEU A 51 -3.41 -11.62 -6.06
CA LEU A 51 -3.68 -10.30 -5.48
C LEU A 51 -4.36 -9.39 -6.52
N VAL A 52 -5.06 -8.37 -6.05
CA VAL A 52 -5.71 -7.36 -6.90
C VAL A 52 -5.51 -5.98 -6.31
N LEU A 53 -5.15 -5.02 -7.16
CA LEU A 53 -5.07 -3.61 -6.78
C LEU A 53 -6.38 -2.91 -7.17
N ILE A 54 -7.10 -2.42 -6.16
CA ILE A 54 -8.40 -1.77 -6.33
C ILE A 54 -8.24 -0.29 -6.04
N HIS A 55 -8.77 0.57 -6.91
CA HIS A 55 -8.90 1.98 -6.62
C HIS A 55 -10.14 2.20 -5.75
N GLU A 56 -9.96 2.60 -4.50
CA GLU A 56 -11.09 2.81 -3.58
C GLU A 56 -11.76 4.16 -3.85
N HIS A 57 -11.01 5.25 -3.65
CA HIS A 57 -11.45 6.62 -3.90
C HIS A 57 -10.26 7.59 -3.88
N THR A 58 -10.38 8.74 -4.53
CA THR A 58 -9.34 9.79 -4.57
C THR A 58 -7.98 9.20 -4.99
N ASP A 59 -7.00 9.14 -4.09
CA ASP A 59 -5.67 8.57 -4.29
C ASP A 59 -5.41 7.35 -3.40
N HIS A 60 -6.47 6.78 -2.84
CA HIS A 60 -6.42 5.61 -1.97
C HIS A 60 -6.71 4.36 -2.80
N TYR A 61 -5.77 3.44 -2.79
CA TYR A 61 -5.86 2.11 -3.38
C TYR A 61 -5.80 1.04 -2.28
N SER A 62 -6.43 -0.11 -2.51
CA SER A 62 -6.27 -1.29 -1.68
C SER A 62 -5.63 -2.42 -2.46
N LEU A 63 -4.56 -3.02 -1.92
CA LEU A 63 -4.05 -4.29 -2.42
C LEU A 63 -4.71 -5.43 -1.64
N GLN A 64 -5.57 -6.18 -2.31
CA GLN A 64 -6.41 -7.23 -1.73
C GLN A 64 -6.08 -8.60 -2.30
N THR A 65 -6.71 -9.64 -1.76
CA THR A 65 -6.70 -10.97 -2.37
C THR A 65 -7.64 -11.03 -3.58
N SER A 66 -7.27 -11.76 -4.63
CA SER A 66 -8.17 -12.10 -5.74
C SER A 66 -8.81 -13.50 -5.57
N VAL A 67 -8.41 -14.23 -4.52
CA VAL A 67 -8.89 -15.58 -4.19
C VAL A 67 -9.32 -15.67 -2.72
N PRO A 68 -10.30 -16.51 -2.36
CA PRO A 68 -10.66 -16.70 -0.96
C PRO A 68 -9.45 -17.16 -0.14
N CYS A 69 -9.14 -16.46 0.95
CA CYS A 69 -8.07 -16.83 1.87
C CYS A 69 -8.36 -16.36 3.29
N THR A 70 -7.55 -16.82 4.24
CA THR A 70 -7.50 -16.29 5.61
C THR A 70 -6.70 -14.99 5.65
N GLU A 71 -6.83 -14.24 6.75
CA GLU A 71 -6.04 -13.03 6.98
C GLU A 71 -4.54 -13.35 7.09
N ASP A 72 -4.18 -14.45 7.74
CA ASP A 72 -2.80 -14.91 7.87
C ASP A 72 -2.19 -15.27 6.49
N GLU A 73 -2.97 -15.92 5.63
CA GLU A 73 -2.55 -16.21 4.25
C GLU A 73 -2.36 -14.93 3.43
N LEU A 74 -3.27 -13.97 3.54
CA LEU A 74 -3.12 -12.67 2.86
C LEU A 74 -1.85 -11.94 3.34
N ASN A 75 -1.62 -11.90 4.64
CA ASN A 75 -0.42 -11.30 5.22
C ASN A 75 0.86 -12.01 4.75
N ALA A 76 0.86 -13.35 4.69
CA ALA A 76 1.99 -14.13 4.19
C ALA A 76 2.27 -13.84 2.71
N LYS A 77 1.22 -13.76 1.87
CA LYS A 77 1.33 -13.42 0.44
C LYS A 77 1.89 -12.02 0.22
N LEU A 78 1.35 -11.03 0.93
CA LEU A 78 1.82 -9.65 0.86
C LEU A 78 3.30 -9.54 1.26
N ASN A 79 3.68 -10.16 2.38
CA ASN A 79 5.08 -10.17 2.83
C ASN A 79 5.99 -10.84 1.80
N HIS A 80 5.59 -11.99 1.26
CA HIS A 80 6.34 -12.70 0.22
C HIS A 80 6.52 -11.84 -1.04
N PHE A 81 5.45 -11.18 -1.49
CA PHE A 81 5.49 -10.27 -2.62
C PHE A 81 6.48 -9.12 -2.39
N PHE A 82 6.43 -8.46 -1.23
CA PHE A 82 7.32 -7.35 -0.91
C PHE A 82 8.78 -7.76 -0.69
N GLU A 83 9.04 -9.02 -0.34
CA GLU A 83 10.40 -9.52 -0.09
C GLU A 83 11.07 -10.09 -1.33
N THR A 84 10.28 -10.63 -2.27
CA THR A 84 10.81 -11.27 -3.48
C THR A 84 10.81 -10.38 -4.70
N THR A 85 10.01 -9.31 -4.72
CA THR A 85 9.93 -8.39 -5.86
C THR A 85 11.12 -7.42 -5.87
N PRO A 86 11.94 -7.40 -6.94
CA PRO A 86 13.05 -6.47 -7.05
C PRO A 86 12.58 -5.02 -6.97
N ASN A 87 13.40 -4.15 -6.36
CA ASN A 87 13.19 -2.71 -6.24
C ASN A 87 12.02 -2.27 -5.33
N ILE A 88 11.26 -3.19 -4.72
CA ILE A 88 10.39 -2.83 -3.59
C ILE A 88 11.29 -2.54 -2.38
N GLN A 89 11.04 -1.43 -1.70
CA GLN A 89 11.86 -0.99 -0.57
C GLN A 89 11.03 -0.84 0.70
N LYS A 90 11.50 -1.42 1.81
CA LYS A 90 10.98 -1.15 3.15
C LYS A 90 11.85 -0.05 3.77
N VAL A 91 11.30 1.15 3.93
CA VAL A 91 12.04 2.31 4.44
C VAL A 91 11.42 2.86 5.71
N PRO A 92 12.22 3.33 6.68
CA PRO A 92 11.69 4.12 7.79
C PRO A 92 11.19 5.48 7.28
N LEU A 93 10.26 6.10 8.00
CA LEU A 93 9.71 7.40 7.65
C LEU A 93 10.81 8.44 7.43
N GLU A 94 11.84 8.46 8.28
CA GLU A 94 12.92 9.44 8.21
C GLU A 94 13.67 9.35 6.86
N ALA A 95 14.01 8.14 6.42
CA ALA A 95 14.68 7.93 5.13
C ALA A 95 13.78 8.30 3.95
N TYR A 96 12.47 8.03 4.05
CA TYR A 96 11.50 8.48 3.04
C TYR A 96 11.47 10.01 2.96
N LEU A 97 11.45 10.71 4.09
CA LEU A 97 11.41 12.17 4.15
C LEU A 97 12.73 12.82 3.69
N GLU A 98 13.87 12.15 3.85
CA GLU A 98 15.14 12.58 3.27
C GLU A 98 15.11 12.51 1.74
N GLN A 99 14.52 11.45 1.17
CA GLN A 99 14.40 11.26 -0.27
C GLN A 99 13.30 12.13 -0.90
N PHE A 100 12.20 12.32 -0.17
CA PHE A 100 11.00 13.05 -0.61
C PHE A 100 10.60 14.09 0.45
N PRO A 101 11.35 15.20 0.57
CA PRO A 101 11.07 16.22 1.59
C PRO A 101 9.70 16.86 1.36
N LEU A 102 8.92 17.00 2.43
CA LEU A 102 7.54 17.54 2.40
C LEU A 102 7.45 19.05 2.02
N MET A 103 8.56 19.69 1.65
CA MET A 103 8.61 21.12 1.37
C MET A 103 8.00 21.46 0.01
N LYS A 104 6.70 21.82 0.01
CA LYS A 104 6.04 22.94 -0.72
C LYS A 104 4.52 22.74 -0.83
N ILE A 105 3.84 22.32 0.23
CA ILE A 105 2.38 22.41 0.29
C ILE A 105 2.04 23.69 1.05
N LYS A 106 1.92 24.83 0.33
CA LYS A 106 1.23 25.99 0.88
C LYS A 106 -0.25 25.60 0.99
N PHE A 107 -0.79 25.65 2.20
CA PHE A 107 -2.23 25.66 2.43
C PHE A 107 -2.85 26.95 1.89
#